data_AF-A0A2G6HHS7-F1
#
_entry.id   AF-A0A2G6HHS7-F1
#
_cell.length_a   1.000
_cell.length_b   1.000
_cell.length_c   1.000
_cell.angle_alpha   90.00
_cell.angle_beta   90.00
_cell.angle_gamma   90.00
#
_symmetry.space_group_name_H-M   'P 1'
#
loop_
_entity.id
_entity.type
_entity.pdbx_description
1 polymer ?
#
loop_
_entity_poly.entity_id
_entity_poly.type
_entity_poly.pdbx_seq_one_letter_code
_entity_poly.pdbx_strand_id
1 'polypeptide(L)'
;MFVAVGNAGYFGGGMRILPKYDLTDGLLDVTIIHPVSRATLMRLLPSVYSGTFIKDPAAELIRAKTVEIDGSGLFAMADGEELGELPMTVRSAPRALNICVPVSRVSK
;
A
#
# COMPACT_ATOMS: atom_id res chain seq x y z
N MET A 1 4.63 -6.87 12.35
CA MET A 1 4.94 -5.84 11.33
C MET A 1 4.08 -6.12 10.13
N PHE A 2 3.61 -5.08 9.44
CA PHE A 2 2.85 -5.20 8.19
C PHE A 2 3.46 -4.25 7.16
N VAL A 3 3.60 -4.70 5.93
CA VAL A 3 4.14 -3.92 4.81
C VAL A 3 3.17 -4.03 3.65
N ALA A 4 2.67 -2.89 3.20
CA ALA A 4 1.87 -2.79 1.97
C ALA A 4 2.68 -2.04 0.93
N VAL A 5 2.75 -2.58 -0.28
CA VAL A 5 3.34 -1.94 -1.46
C VAL A 5 2.26 -1.89 -2.52
N GLY A 6 2.04 -0.74 -3.14
CA GLY A 6 1.05 -0.62 -4.21
C GLY A 6 1.11 0.69 -4.96
N ASN A 7 0.43 0.72 -6.10
CA ASN A 7 0.24 1.91 -6.95
C ASN A 7 -1.15 2.53 -6.76
N ALA A 8 -2.06 1.87 -6.05
CA ALA A 8 -3.43 2.31 -5.79
C ALA A 8 -3.74 2.38 -4.29
N GLY A 9 -4.61 3.31 -3.89
CA GLY A 9 -4.81 3.66 -2.49
C GLY A 9 -5.63 2.71 -1.64
N TYR A 10 -6.46 1.89 -2.28
CA TYR A 10 -7.61 1.25 -1.65
C TYR A 10 -7.51 -0.26 -1.67
N PHE A 11 -7.73 -0.85 -0.49
CA PHE A 11 -7.64 -2.28 -0.23
C PHE A 11 -8.97 -2.76 0.36
N GLY A 12 -9.27 -4.05 0.18
CA GLY A 12 -10.44 -4.79 0.69
C GLY A 12 -11.51 -3.97 1.43
N GLY A 13 -12.63 -3.67 0.77
CA GLY A 13 -13.77 -3.01 1.40
C GLY A 13 -13.62 -1.49 1.64
N GLY A 14 -12.63 -0.84 1.02
CA GLY A 14 -12.48 0.62 1.04
C GLY A 14 -11.45 1.16 2.04
N MET A 15 -10.59 0.29 2.58
CA MET A 15 -9.47 0.68 3.44
C MET A 15 -8.46 1.51 2.66
N ARG A 16 -8.13 2.71 3.15
CA ARG A 16 -7.19 3.64 2.50
C ARG A 16 -5.75 3.39 2.98
N ILE A 17 -5.22 2.20 2.71
CA ILE A 17 -3.90 1.76 3.18
C ILE A 17 -2.77 2.62 2.60
N LEU A 18 -2.88 3.07 1.35
CA LEU A 18 -1.89 3.96 0.72
C LEU A 18 -2.53 5.34 0.47
N PRO A 19 -2.75 6.17 1.50
CA PRO A 19 -3.61 7.35 1.39
C PRO A 19 -3.02 8.49 0.56
N LYS A 20 -1.71 8.44 0.25
CA LYS A 20 -0.99 9.43 -0.56
C LYS A 20 -0.77 9.02 -2.01
N TYR A 21 -1.33 7.87 -2.44
CA TYR A 21 -1.10 7.32 -3.77
C TYR A 21 -1.42 8.27 -4.92
N ASP A 22 -0.70 8.10 -6.02
CA ASP A 22 -0.98 8.72 -7.30
C ASP A 22 -0.82 7.67 -8.40
N LEU A 23 -1.87 7.48 -9.21
CA LEU A 23 -1.87 6.48 -10.29
C LEU A 23 -0.96 6.87 -11.48
N THR A 24 -0.48 8.11 -11.52
CA THR A 24 0.15 8.73 -12.68
C THR A 24 1.63 9.07 -12.48
N ASP A 25 2.11 9.12 -11.24
CA ASP A 25 3.49 9.55 -10.93
C ASP A 25 4.55 8.47 -11.21
N GLY A 26 4.10 7.23 -11.48
CA GLY A 26 4.96 6.10 -11.78
C GLY A 26 5.74 5.58 -10.58
N LEU A 27 5.33 5.91 -9.35
CA LEU A 27 5.90 5.41 -8.11
C LEU A 27 5.03 4.32 -7.49
N LEU A 28 5.64 3.53 -6.62
CA LEU A 28 4.98 2.69 -5.65
C LEU A 28 4.92 3.43 -4.32
N ASP A 29 3.76 3.43 -3.69
CA ASP A 29 3.58 3.84 -2.32
C ASP A 29 3.74 2.62 -1.41
N VAL A 30 4.54 2.80 -0.36
CA VAL A 30 4.81 1.79 0.65
C VAL A 30 4.31 2.31 1.99
N THR A 31 3.52 1.51 2.68
CA THR A 31 3.13 1.76 4.07
C THR A 31 3.64 0.62 4.94
N ILE A 32 4.38 0.99 5.98
CA ILE A 32 4.89 0.07 6.99
C ILE A 32 4.15 0.37 8.29
N ILE A 33 3.54 -0.65 8.88
CA ILE A 33 3.09 -0.61 10.28
C ILE A 33 4.10 -1.38 11.10
N HIS A 34 4.87 -0.66 11.92
CA HIS A 34 5.86 -1.23 12.81
C HIS A 34 5.22 -2.17 13.84
N PRO A 35 5.99 -3.06 14.49
CA PRO A 35 5.50 -3.88 15.58
C PRO A 35 4.80 -3.04 16.66
N VAL A 36 3.52 -3.33 16.89
CA VAL A 36 2.69 -2.68 17.91
C VAL A 36 1.85 -3.71 18.66
N SER A 37 1.31 -3.33 19.81
CA SER A 37 0.37 -4.16 20.54
C SER A 37 -0.92 -4.40 19.74
N ARG A 38 -1.61 -5.51 20.03
CA ARG A 38 -2.93 -5.79 19.45
C ARG A 38 -3.95 -4.70 19.78
N ALA A 39 -3.88 -4.11 20.97
CA ALA A 39 -4.74 -3.00 21.37
C ALA A 39 -4.49 -1.75 20.50
N THR A 40 -3.22 -1.44 20.21
CA THR A 40 -2.85 -0.37 19.28
C THR A 40 -3.43 -0.63 17.89
N LEU A 41 -3.32 -1.85 17.39
CA LEU A 41 -3.87 -2.20 16.08
C LEU A 41 -5.39 -2.02 16.02
N MET A 42 -6.12 -2.49 17.05
CA MET A 42 -7.58 -2.32 17.14
C MET A 42 -7.98 -0.84 17.19
N ARG A 43 -7.20 0.01 17.89
CA ARG A 43 -7.41 1.46 17.90
C ARG A 43 -7.16 2.10 16.53
N LEU A 44 -6.17 1.62 15.78
CA LEU A 44 -5.81 2.17 14.47
C LEU A 44 -6.81 1.78 13.37
N LEU A 45 -7.42 0.60 13.45
CA LEU A 45 -8.24 0.03 12.39
C LEU A 45 -9.34 0.99 11.85
N PRO A 46 -10.13 1.70 12.67
CA PRO A 46 -11.12 2.64 12.14
C PRO A 46 -10.50 3.76 11.31
N SER A 47 -9.33 4.26 11.73
CA SER A 47 -8.62 5.35 11.06
C SER A 47 -7.97 4.94 9.74
N VAL A 48 -7.92 3.65 9.42
CA VAL A 48 -7.48 3.14 8.11
C VAL A 48 -8.50 3.48 7.02
N TYR A 49 -9.80 3.49 7.32
CA TYR A 49 -10.83 3.80 6.33
C TYR A 49 -10.84 5.29 5.94
N SER A 50 -10.48 6.19 6.86
CA SER A 50 -10.25 7.60 6.56
C SER A 50 -8.84 7.89 6.03
N GLY A 51 -7.90 6.94 6.17
CA GLY A 51 -6.48 7.12 5.86
C GLY A 51 -5.73 7.97 6.89
N THR A 52 -6.33 8.29 8.04
CA THR A 52 -5.73 9.17 9.05
C THR A 52 -4.80 8.43 10.02
N PHE A 53 -4.74 7.10 9.96
CA PHE A 53 -3.81 6.27 10.75
C PHE A 53 -2.34 6.67 10.55
N ILE A 54 -2.00 7.28 9.40
CA ILE A 54 -0.65 7.75 9.05
C ILE A 54 -0.09 8.83 9.98
N LYS A 55 -0.92 9.40 10.87
CA LYS A 55 -0.50 10.36 11.88
C LYS A 55 0.05 9.67 13.13
N ASP A 56 -0.19 8.38 13.29
CA ASP A 56 0.32 7.59 14.41
C ASP A 56 1.80 7.24 14.16
N PRO A 57 2.67 7.32 15.20
CA PRO A 57 4.09 7.01 15.06
C PRO A 57 4.38 5.56 14.65
N ALA A 58 3.39 4.66 14.74
CA ALA A 58 3.53 3.30 14.25
C ALA A 58 3.57 3.18 12.72
N ALA A 59 3.15 4.22 11.99
CA ALA A 59 3.06 4.21 10.53
C ALA A 59 4.24 4.96 9.89
N GLU A 60 4.88 4.29 8.94
CA GLU A 60 5.91 4.86 8.08
C GLU A 60 5.45 4.79 6.61
N LEU A 61 5.72 5.86 5.86
CA LEU A 61 5.34 5.98 4.45
C LEU A 61 6.59 6.24 3.61
N ILE A 62 6.78 5.43 2.57
CA ILE A 62 7.90 5.51 1.64
C ILE A 62 7.36 5.53 0.22
N ARG A 63 8.07 6.19 -0.70
CA ARG A 63 7.79 6.18 -2.14
C ARG A 63 9.03 5.76 -2.91
N ALA A 64 8.88 4.81 -3.83
CA ALA A 64 10.00 4.27 -4.60
C ALA A 64 9.55 3.73 -5.96
N LYS A 65 10.49 3.60 -6.91
CA LYS A 65 10.23 2.93 -8.20
C LYS A 65 10.44 1.42 -8.13
N THR A 66 11.33 0.99 -7.25
CA THR A 66 11.67 -0.42 -6.99
C THR A 66 11.70 -0.61 -5.49
N VAL A 67 11.04 -1.65 -5.00
CA VAL A 67 11.00 -2.05 -3.60
C VAL A 67 11.51 -3.47 -3.51
N GLU A 68 12.57 -3.67 -2.73
CA GLU A 68 13.06 -4.98 -2.37
C GLU A 68 12.63 -5.27 -0.93
N ILE A 69 12.01 -6.42 -0.73
CA ILE A 69 11.49 -6.86 0.56
C ILE A 69 12.19 -8.17 0.89
N ASP A 70 12.91 -8.17 2.00
CA ASP A 70 13.61 -9.34 2.54
C ASP A 70 13.28 -9.49 4.02
N GLY A 71 13.18 -10.73 4.48
CA GLY A 71 12.85 -11.07 5.85
C GLY A 71 12.36 -12.50 6.02
N SER A 72 12.82 -13.16 7.08
CA SER A 72 12.41 -14.52 7.42
C SER A 72 10.97 -14.57 7.95
N GLY A 73 10.20 -15.58 7.52
CA GLY A 73 8.84 -15.84 8.05
C GLY A 73 7.78 -14.85 7.55
N LEU A 74 8.10 -14.07 6.51
CA LEU A 74 7.15 -13.24 5.79
C LEU A 74 6.64 -13.97 4.55
N PHE A 75 5.36 -13.76 4.25
CA PHE A 75 4.69 -14.35 3.10
C PHE A 75 3.95 -13.26 2.33
N ALA A 76 4.16 -13.22 1.02
CA ALA A 76 3.67 -12.19 0.14
C ALA A 76 2.31 -12.57 -0.47
N MET A 77 1.42 -11.59 -0.49
CA MET A 77 0.10 -11.67 -1.10
C MET A 77 -0.08 -10.47 -2.03
N ALA A 78 -0.69 -10.68 -3.19
CA ALA A 78 -1.08 -9.59 -4.08
C ALA A 78 -2.44 -9.86 -4.71
N ASP A 79 -3.30 -8.85 -4.76
CA ASP A 79 -4.62 -8.88 -5.41
C ASP A 79 -5.52 -10.08 -5.05
N GLY A 80 -5.32 -10.65 -3.85
CA GLY A 80 -6.07 -11.80 -3.34
C GLY A 80 -5.42 -13.16 -3.59
N GLU A 81 -4.25 -13.20 -4.24
CA GLU A 81 -3.50 -14.41 -4.56
C GLU A 81 -2.20 -14.50 -3.74
N GLU A 82 -1.77 -15.75 -3.50
CA GLU A 82 -0.50 -16.05 -2.84
C GLU A 82 0.66 -15.89 -3.83
N LEU A 83 1.68 -15.11 -3.45
CA LEU A 83 2.90 -14.95 -4.24
C LEU A 83 4.09 -15.77 -3.70
N GLY A 84 4.03 -16.23 -2.45
CA GLY A 84 5.06 -17.06 -1.83
C GLY A 84 5.90 -16.34 -0.78
N GLU A 85 7.05 -16.93 -0.46
CA GLU A 85 7.99 -16.42 0.54
C GLU A 85 8.90 -15.32 -0.03
N LEU A 86 9.57 -14.60 0.87
CA LEU A 86 10.59 -13.59 0.55
C LEU A 86 11.98 -14.22 0.36
N PRO A 87 12.92 -13.57 -0.36
CA PRO A 87 12.90 -12.18 -0.84
C PRO A 87 12.05 -11.96 -2.10
N MET A 88 11.55 -10.73 -2.24
CA MET A 88 10.78 -10.29 -3.41
C MET A 88 11.19 -8.89 -3.86
N THR A 89 11.21 -8.68 -5.17
CA THR A 89 11.35 -7.35 -5.77
C THR A 89 10.08 -6.94 -6.49
N VAL A 90 9.54 -5.78 -6.13
CA VAL A 90 8.40 -5.15 -6.78
C VAL A 90 8.89 -3.92 -7.54
N ARG A 91 8.53 -3.80 -8.82
CA ARG A 91 8.94 -2.67 -9.66
C ARG A 91 7.74 -2.01 -10.30
N SER A 92 7.71 -0.68 -10.24
CA SER A 92 6.76 0.13 -10.99
C SER A 92 7.00 -0.03 -12.50
N ALA A 93 5.92 -0.27 -13.24
CA ALA A 93 5.87 -0.20 -14.69
C ALA A 93 5.08 1.05 -15.10
N PRO A 94 5.73 2.23 -15.18
CA PRO A 94 5.02 3.48 -15.43
C PRO A 94 4.35 3.46 -16.81
N ARG A 95 3.10 3.93 -16.87
CA ARG A 95 2.31 4.04 -18.11
C ARG A 95 2.14 2.72 -18.87
N ALA A 96 2.12 1.58 -18.17
CA ALA A 96 1.98 0.26 -18.79
C ALA A 96 0.58 0.02 -19.41
N LEU A 97 -0.45 0.73 -18.95
CA LEU A 97 -1.84 0.52 -19.37
C LEU A 97 -2.54 1.86 -19.68
N ASN A 98 -3.46 1.82 -20.65
CA ASN A 98 -4.45 2.87 -20.88
C ASN A 98 -5.79 2.40 -20.30
N ILE A 99 -6.37 3.18 -19.38
CA ILE A 99 -7.60 2.82 -18.67
C ILE A 99 -8.74 3.75 -19.10
N CYS A 100 -9.89 3.18 -19.48
CA CYS A 100 -11.11 3.96 -19.68
C CYS A 100 -11.67 4.41 -18.33
N VAL A 101 -11.86 5.71 -18.16
CA VAL A 101 -12.43 6.30 -16.94
C VAL A 101 -13.73 7.05 -17.26
N PRO A 102 -14.64 7.21 -16.28
CA PRO A 102 -15.80 8.08 -16.46
C PRO A 102 -15.35 9.50 -16.82
N VAL A 103 -16.13 10.18 -17.68
CA VAL A 103 -15.82 11.54 -18.15
C VAL A 103 -15.63 12.52 -16.98
N SER A 104 -16.37 12.33 -15.88
CA SER A 104 -16.27 13.12 -14.65
C SER A 104 -14.97 12.94 -13.87
N ARG A 105 -14.17 11.91 -14.18
CA ARG A 105 -12.86 11.61 -13.53
C ARG A 105 -11.67 11.97 -14.39
N VAL A 106 -11.88 12.50 -15.60
CA VAL A 106 -10.82 13.17 -16.36
C VAL A 106 -10.56 14.51 -15.69
N SER A 107 -9.76 14.52 -14.62
CA SER A 107 -9.14 15.78 -14.18
C SER A 107 -8.24 16.28 -15.30
N LYS A 108 -8.34 17.58 -15.59
CA LYS A 108 -7.42 18.32 -16.48
C LYS A 108 -5.96 18.12 -16.10
#